data_AF-A0A355EZD9-F1
#
_entry.id   AF-A0A355EZD9-F1
#
_cell.length_a   1.000
_cell.length_b   1.000
_cell.length_c   1.000
_cell.angle_alpha   90.00
_cell.angle_beta   90.00
_cell.angle_gamma   90.00
#
_symmetry.space_group_name_H-M   'P 1'
#
loop_
_entity.id
_entity.type
_entity.pdbx_description
1 polymer ?
#
loop_
_entity_poly.entity_id
_entity_poly.type
_entity_poly.pdbx_seq_one_letter_code
_entity_poly.pdbx_strand_id
1 'polypeptide(L)'
;RQLAQADLARRPAGDAVFFDVLGWAVVRWPKGWTLPIALLVLALTLAAVWRGRAGGWLTWGGVLLGLAVFLGSILGSGAFAYALSLALRGFLPVPWIDRWQPLVAAFWALPVLVATLLIPALGRRAGGSGLFGGVWLGWALLGGALAVVAPGISYLFLVPGLIAGAAGLWRKGSAAAPADVLPVLAGGLLWFPVLLPLYDGLGTGALVPVAVLVAVLV
;
A
#
# COMPACT_ATOMS: atom_id res chain seq x y z
N ARG A 1 -0.54 29.10 17.69
CA ARG A 1 0.24 30.28 18.14
C ARG A 1 1.74 30.18 17.84
N GLN A 2 2.37 28.98 17.86
CA GLN A 2 3.81 28.84 17.50
C GLN A 2 4.15 29.13 16.02
N LEU A 3 3.26 28.82 15.06
CA LEU A 3 3.54 29.08 13.63
C LEU A 3 3.60 30.57 13.26
N ALA A 4 2.94 31.45 14.02
CA ALA A 4 2.95 32.89 13.77
C ALA A 4 4.24 33.58 14.24
N GLN A 5 5.04 32.91 15.08
CA GLN A 5 6.33 33.39 15.57
C GLN A 5 7.52 32.65 14.95
N ALA A 6 7.26 31.67 14.08
CA ALA A 6 8.32 30.97 13.37
C ALA A 6 8.89 31.92 12.31
N ASP A 7 10.16 32.28 12.46
CA ASP A 7 10.88 33.08 11.47
C ASP A 7 11.02 32.28 10.16
N LEU A 8 10.13 32.58 9.20
CA LEU A 8 10.09 31.94 7.89
C LEU A 8 11.35 32.25 7.05
N ALA A 9 12.17 33.24 7.46
CA ALA A 9 13.43 33.54 6.80
C ALA A 9 14.51 32.48 7.11
N ARG A 10 14.41 31.76 8.23
CA ARG A 10 15.29 30.65 8.57
C ARG A 10 14.64 29.31 8.22
N ARG A 11 14.74 28.92 6.95
CA ARG A 11 14.39 27.55 6.54
C ARG A 11 15.38 26.56 7.15
N PRO A 12 14.92 25.52 7.88
CA PRO A 12 15.80 24.43 8.31
C PRO A 12 16.53 23.84 7.10
N ALA A 13 17.84 23.63 7.22
CA ALA A 13 18.63 23.06 6.14
C ALA A 13 18.31 21.56 6.01
N GLY A 14 17.61 21.18 4.93
CA GLY A 14 17.44 19.79 4.52
C GLY A 14 15.99 19.37 4.30
N ASP A 15 15.78 18.55 3.27
CA ASP A 15 14.49 17.92 2.98
C ASP A 15 14.18 16.83 4.02
N ALA A 16 12.93 16.78 4.47
CA ALA A 16 12.43 15.72 5.34
C ALA A 16 11.21 15.04 4.71
N VAL A 17 11.07 13.74 4.94
CA VAL A 17 9.82 13.02 4.70
C VAL A 17 9.04 13.08 6.00
N PHE A 18 7.78 13.49 5.91
CA PHE A 18 6.89 13.56 7.07
C PHE A 18 5.49 13.13 6.68
N PHE A 19 4.78 12.56 7.63
CA PHE A 19 3.36 12.28 7.52
C PHE A 19 2.70 12.41 8.88
N ASP A 20 1.40 12.67 8.85
CA ASP A 20 0.57 12.83 10.02
C ASP A 20 -0.25 11.57 10.27
N VAL A 21 -0.34 11.15 11.54
CA VAL A 21 -1.10 9.98 11.97
C VAL A 21 -2.44 10.44 12.52
N LEU A 22 -3.42 10.63 11.63
CA LEU A 22 -4.79 11.06 11.94
C LEU A 22 -4.90 12.30 12.87
N GLY A 23 -3.98 13.23 12.76
CA GLY A 23 -3.90 14.48 13.51
C GLY A 23 -3.28 14.34 14.90
N TRP A 24 -2.89 13.13 15.32
CA TRP A 24 -2.37 12.88 16.67
C TRP A 24 -0.87 13.10 16.78
N ALA A 25 -0.12 12.67 15.77
CA ALA A 25 1.33 12.74 15.78
C ALA A 25 1.87 12.91 14.37
N VAL A 26 2.89 13.76 14.23
CA VAL A 26 3.65 13.91 12.98
C VAL A 26 4.93 13.09 13.09
N VAL A 27 5.05 12.06 12.25
CA VAL A 27 6.27 11.28 12.10
C VAL A 27 7.11 11.93 11.01
N ARG A 28 8.42 12.12 11.26
CA ARG A 28 9.33 12.70 10.27
C ARG A 28 10.73 12.12 10.37
N TRP A 29 11.42 12.03 9.25
CA TRP A 29 12.86 11.73 9.16
C TRP A 29 13.51 12.53 8.03
N PRO A 30 14.84 12.74 8.06
CA PRO A 30 15.55 13.40 6.96
C PRO A 30 15.48 12.55 5.69
N LYS A 31 15.30 13.17 4.52
CA LYS A 31 15.18 12.47 3.22
C LYS A 31 16.31 11.47 2.94
N GLY A 32 17.53 11.76 3.41
CA GLY A 32 18.68 10.85 3.30
C GLY A 32 18.50 9.49 4.00
N TRP A 33 17.60 9.39 4.98
CA TRP A 33 17.27 8.14 5.65
C TRP A 33 16.27 7.27 4.89
N THR A 34 15.58 7.81 3.88
CA THR A 34 14.54 7.05 3.17
C THR A 34 15.09 5.81 2.47
N LEU A 35 16.25 5.91 1.82
CA LEU A 35 16.88 4.76 1.16
C LEU A 35 17.40 3.72 2.18
N PRO A 36 18.13 4.08 3.25
CA PRO A 36 18.46 3.15 4.33
C PRO A 36 17.25 2.44 4.94
N ILE A 37 16.14 3.17 5.18
CA ILE A 37 14.90 2.57 5.68
C ILE A 37 14.32 1.58 4.67
N ALA A 38 14.33 1.92 3.38
CA ALA A 38 13.87 1.01 2.33
C ALA A 38 14.69 -0.27 2.24
N LEU A 39 16.02 -0.17 2.34
CA LEU A 39 16.91 -1.34 2.40
C LEU A 39 16.65 -2.17 3.65
N LEU A 40 16.38 -1.52 4.79
CA LEU A 40 15.99 -2.22 6.03
C LEU A 40 14.67 -2.98 5.85
N VAL A 41 13.64 -2.35 5.27
CA VAL A 41 12.36 -3.01 4.95
C VAL A 41 12.60 -4.25 4.09
N LEU A 42 13.34 -4.09 2.99
CA LEU A 42 13.64 -5.20 2.10
C LEU A 42 14.40 -6.32 2.82
N ALA A 43 15.41 -5.98 3.62
CA ALA A 43 16.19 -6.94 4.38
C ALA A 43 15.34 -7.70 5.40
N LEU A 44 14.46 -7.02 6.14
CA LEU A 44 13.56 -7.65 7.10
C LEU A 44 12.56 -8.59 6.43
N THR A 45 11.96 -8.16 5.31
CA THR A 45 11.02 -8.98 4.53
C THR A 45 11.71 -10.21 3.95
N LEU A 46 12.91 -10.06 3.38
CA LEU A 46 13.71 -11.18 2.88
C LEU A 46 14.12 -12.13 4.01
N ALA A 47 14.53 -11.60 5.16
CA ALA A 47 14.87 -12.41 6.33
C ALA A 47 13.65 -13.20 6.86
N ALA A 48 12.46 -12.61 6.86
CA ALA A 48 11.22 -13.29 7.22
C ALA A 48 10.88 -14.41 6.23
N VAL A 49 11.00 -14.16 4.92
CA VAL A 49 10.81 -15.17 3.87
C VAL A 49 11.84 -16.29 4.02
N TRP A 50 13.11 -15.96 4.22
CA TRP A 50 14.19 -16.93 4.40
C TRP A 50 13.97 -17.81 5.63
N ARG A 51 13.65 -17.20 6.78
CA ARG A 51 13.35 -17.91 8.02
C ARG A 51 12.14 -18.83 7.85
N GLY A 52 11.08 -18.35 7.18
CA GLY A 52 9.91 -19.17 6.90
C GLY A 52 10.21 -20.35 5.98
N ARG A 53 11.11 -20.15 5.01
CA ARG A 53 11.57 -21.19 4.10
C ARG A 53 12.44 -22.24 4.80
N ALA A 54 13.36 -21.80 5.66
CA ALA A 54 14.18 -22.67 6.50
C ALA A 54 13.33 -23.47 7.50
N GLY A 55 12.24 -22.89 7.98
CA GLY A 55 11.24 -23.55 8.82
C GLY A 55 10.30 -24.51 8.09
N GLY A 56 10.30 -24.54 6.76
CA GLY A 56 9.50 -25.47 5.95
C GLY A 56 8.02 -25.12 5.78
N TRP A 57 7.53 -24.01 6.34
CA TRP A 57 6.13 -23.56 6.18
C TRP A 57 5.92 -22.54 5.06
N LEU A 58 6.98 -22.20 4.32
CA LEU A 58 6.94 -21.29 3.18
C LEU A 58 7.72 -21.89 2.01
N THR A 59 7.20 -21.74 0.79
CA THR A 59 7.85 -22.17 -0.46
C THR A 59 8.12 -20.98 -1.36
N TRP A 60 9.17 -21.04 -2.18
CA TRP A 60 9.46 -20.01 -3.17
C TRP A 60 8.33 -19.87 -4.20
N GLY A 61 7.75 -20.99 -4.62
CA GLY A 61 6.58 -20.98 -5.49
C GLY A 61 5.40 -20.22 -4.88
N GLY A 62 5.18 -20.38 -3.57
CA GLY A 62 4.14 -19.63 -2.86
C GLY A 62 4.42 -18.14 -2.77
N VAL A 63 5.67 -17.72 -2.55
CA VAL A 63 6.06 -16.30 -2.57
C VAL A 63 5.90 -15.69 -3.95
N LEU A 64 6.35 -16.38 -5.01
CA LEU A 64 6.21 -15.92 -6.38
C LEU A 64 4.73 -15.80 -6.78
N LEU A 65 3.89 -16.76 -6.38
CA LEU A 65 2.44 -16.67 -6.58
C LEU A 65 1.82 -15.53 -5.78
N GLY A 66 2.26 -15.30 -4.53
CA GLY A 66 1.82 -14.15 -3.74
C GLY A 66 2.17 -12.81 -4.39
N LEU A 67 3.38 -12.69 -4.93
CA LEU A 67 3.81 -11.52 -5.69
C LEU A 67 2.98 -11.36 -6.98
N ALA A 68 2.68 -12.47 -7.68
CA ALA A 68 1.83 -12.46 -8.86
C ALA A 68 0.38 -12.06 -8.52
N VAL A 69 -0.17 -12.48 -7.37
CA VAL A 69 -1.48 -12.04 -6.89
C VAL A 69 -1.47 -10.54 -6.56
N PHE A 70 -0.42 -10.05 -5.90
CA PHE A 70 -0.27 -8.62 -5.62
C PHE A 70 -0.25 -7.78 -6.90
N LEU A 71 0.64 -8.11 -7.84
CA LEU A 71 0.72 -7.41 -9.13
C LEU A 71 -0.56 -7.58 -9.95
N GLY A 72 -1.13 -8.79 -9.96
CA GLY A 72 -2.40 -9.09 -10.62
C GLY A 72 -3.57 -8.30 -10.05
N SER A 73 -3.58 -8.03 -8.75
CA SER A 73 -4.61 -7.22 -8.10
C SER A 73 -4.51 -5.76 -8.51
N ILE A 74 -3.30 -5.20 -8.56
CA ILE A 74 -3.05 -3.83 -9.04
C ILE A 74 -3.48 -3.69 -10.51
N LEU A 75 -2.97 -4.57 -11.38
CA LEU A 75 -3.23 -4.53 -12.82
C LEU A 75 -4.69 -4.83 -13.14
N GLY A 76 -5.27 -5.86 -12.51
CA GLY A 76 -6.67 -6.25 -12.69
C GLY A 76 -7.63 -5.17 -12.23
N SER A 77 -7.38 -4.56 -11.06
CA SER A 77 -8.20 -3.44 -10.55
C SER A 77 -8.10 -2.22 -11.45
N GLY A 78 -6.90 -1.87 -11.90
CA GLY A 78 -6.71 -0.76 -12.85
C GLY A 78 -7.43 -1.00 -14.17
N ALA A 79 -7.31 -2.21 -14.74
CA ALA A 79 -7.99 -2.57 -15.98
C ALA A 79 -9.51 -2.54 -15.84
N PHE A 80 -10.05 -3.10 -14.75
CA PHE A 80 -11.49 -3.13 -14.52
C PHE A 80 -12.06 -1.74 -14.22
N ALA A 81 -11.34 -0.95 -13.40
CA ALA A 81 -11.69 0.45 -13.14
C ALA A 81 -11.66 1.28 -14.42
N TYR A 82 -10.66 1.08 -15.27
CA TYR A 82 -10.57 1.77 -16.56
C TYR A 82 -11.72 1.38 -17.49
N ALA A 83 -12.02 0.08 -17.62
CA ALA A 83 -13.14 -0.40 -18.43
C ALA A 83 -14.49 0.14 -17.92
N LEU A 84 -14.71 0.12 -16.61
CA LEU A 84 -15.90 0.71 -15.99
C LEU A 84 -15.96 2.22 -16.24
N SER A 85 -14.85 2.93 -16.13
CA SER A 85 -14.79 4.36 -16.41
C SER A 85 -15.17 4.67 -17.86
N LEU A 86 -14.73 3.85 -18.83
CA LEU A 86 -15.10 3.98 -20.25
C LEU A 86 -16.59 3.77 -20.46
N ALA A 87 -17.16 2.72 -19.86
CA ALA A 87 -18.59 2.42 -19.95
C ALA A 87 -19.45 3.55 -19.36
N LEU A 88 -18.95 4.24 -18.33
CA LEU A 88 -19.67 5.32 -17.65
C LEU A 88 -19.50 6.70 -18.30
N ARG A 89 -18.61 6.89 -19.29
CA ARG A 89 -18.33 8.22 -19.88
C ARG A 89 -19.57 8.93 -20.43
N GLY A 90 -20.54 8.18 -20.96
CA GLY A 90 -21.80 8.75 -21.47
C GLY A 90 -22.84 9.06 -20.40
N PHE A 91 -22.67 8.53 -19.19
CA PHE A 91 -23.61 8.65 -18.07
C PHE A 91 -23.15 9.67 -17.01
N LEU A 92 -21.90 10.11 -17.07
CA LEU A 92 -21.30 11.08 -16.14
C LEU A 92 -21.07 12.41 -16.86
N PRO A 93 -22.09 13.30 -16.94
CA PRO A 93 -22.04 14.52 -17.75
C PRO A 93 -21.06 15.57 -17.22
N VAL A 94 -20.66 15.46 -15.95
CA VAL A 94 -19.77 16.40 -15.27
C VAL A 94 -18.73 15.66 -14.42
N PRO A 95 -17.52 16.22 -14.21
CA PRO A 95 -16.49 15.56 -13.42
C PRO A 95 -16.78 15.50 -11.92
N TRP A 96 -17.58 16.42 -11.38
CA TRP A 96 -17.99 16.43 -9.97
C TRP A 96 -19.48 16.16 -9.86
N ILE A 97 -19.84 15.09 -9.15
CA ILE A 97 -21.22 14.65 -8.96
C ILE A 97 -21.62 14.97 -7.53
N ASP A 98 -22.79 15.58 -7.35
CA ASP A 98 -23.30 15.98 -6.03
C ASP A 98 -23.38 14.79 -5.05
N ARG A 99 -23.80 13.61 -5.53
CA ARG A 99 -23.81 12.34 -4.78
C ARG A 99 -22.70 11.41 -5.25
N TRP A 100 -21.46 11.77 -4.93
CA TRP A 100 -20.28 11.01 -5.34
C TRP A 100 -20.02 9.73 -4.53
N GLN A 101 -20.58 9.60 -3.33
CA GLN A 101 -20.25 8.51 -2.40
C GLN A 101 -20.47 7.11 -2.99
N PRO A 102 -21.60 6.82 -3.69
CA PRO A 102 -21.80 5.51 -4.31
C PRO A 102 -20.77 5.18 -5.39
N LEU A 103 -20.33 6.20 -6.14
CA LEU A 103 -19.34 6.03 -7.21
C LEU A 103 -17.97 5.70 -6.62
N VAL A 104 -17.54 6.46 -5.61
CA VAL A 104 -16.27 6.17 -4.91
C VAL A 104 -16.34 4.81 -4.23
N ALA A 105 -17.44 4.47 -3.55
CA ALA A 105 -17.62 3.16 -2.94
C ALA A 105 -17.53 2.01 -3.95
N ALA A 106 -18.10 2.18 -5.15
CA ALA A 106 -17.99 1.18 -6.22
C ALA A 106 -16.53 0.97 -6.64
N PHE A 107 -15.77 2.05 -6.87
CA PHE A 107 -14.35 1.95 -7.25
C PHE A 107 -13.45 1.46 -6.11
N TRP A 108 -13.81 1.69 -4.84
CA TRP A 108 -13.15 1.10 -3.68
C TRP A 108 -13.46 -0.40 -3.50
N ALA A 109 -14.64 -0.85 -3.95
CA ALA A 109 -15.02 -2.26 -3.90
C ALA A 109 -14.35 -3.08 -5.01
N LEU A 110 -13.92 -2.46 -6.11
CA LEU A 110 -13.30 -3.16 -7.24
C LEU A 110 -12.07 -3.97 -6.86
N PRO A 111 -11.09 -3.45 -6.11
CA PRO A 111 -9.94 -4.24 -5.74
C PRO A 111 -10.25 -5.39 -4.80
N VAL A 112 -11.24 -5.22 -3.93
CA VAL A 112 -11.77 -6.30 -3.08
C VAL A 112 -12.37 -7.40 -3.96
N LEU A 113 -13.14 -7.04 -4.98
CA LEU A 113 -13.66 -7.99 -5.96
C LEU A 113 -12.53 -8.71 -6.72
N VAL A 114 -11.53 -7.99 -7.21
CA VAL A 114 -10.41 -8.58 -7.94
C VAL A 114 -9.61 -9.53 -7.05
N ALA A 115 -9.28 -9.13 -5.83
CA ALA A 115 -8.55 -9.95 -4.87
C ALA A 115 -9.35 -11.20 -4.47
N THR A 116 -10.65 -11.07 -4.22
CA THR A 116 -11.52 -12.22 -3.90
C THR A 116 -11.63 -13.22 -5.05
N LEU A 117 -11.41 -12.82 -6.30
CA LEU A 117 -11.33 -13.73 -7.44
C LEU A 117 -9.94 -14.37 -7.57
N LEU A 118 -8.87 -13.59 -7.34
CA LEU A 118 -7.49 -14.06 -7.49
C LEU A 118 -7.02 -14.98 -6.35
N ILE A 119 -7.39 -14.69 -5.11
CA ILE A 119 -6.92 -15.44 -3.92
C ILE A 119 -7.38 -16.90 -3.94
N PRO A 120 -8.64 -17.26 -4.24
CA PRO A 120 -9.05 -18.66 -4.35
C PRO A 120 -8.38 -19.38 -5.52
N ALA A 121 -8.18 -18.69 -6.65
CA ALA A 121 -7.62 -19.26 -7.87
C ALA A 121 -6.11 -19.55 -7.76
N LEU A 122 -5.35 -18.60 -7.21
CA LEU A 122 -3.88 -18.66 -7.14
C LEU A 122 -3.37 -18.86 -5.71
N GLY A 123 -4.04 -18.25 -4.74
CA GLY A 123 -3.64 -18.23 -3.33
C GLY A 123 -3.78 -19.57 -2.62
N ARG A 124 -4.72 -20.45 -3.03
CA ARG A 124 -4.81 -21.82 -2.48
C ARG A 124 -3.52 -22.63 -2.71
N ARG A 125 -2.84 -22.39 -3.83
CA ARG A 125 -1.55 -23.03 -4.14
C ARG A 125 -0.38 -22.37 -3.43
N ALA A 126 -0.48 -21.06 -3.19
CA ALA A 126 0.57 -20.30 -2.50
C ALA A 126 0.62 -20.57 -0.98
N GLY A 127 -0.54 -20.83 -0.38
CA GLY A 127 -0.71 -20.88 1.07
C GLY A 127 -0.61 -19.48 1.70
N GLY A 128 -1.16 -19.31 2.91
CA GLY A 128 -1.21 -18.01 3.57
C GLY A 128 0.17 -17.37 3.80
N SER A 129 1.19 -18.17 4.16
CA SER A 129 2.55 -17.67 4.34
C SER A 129 3.22 -17.27 3.03
N GLY A 130 2.95 -17.98 1.93
CA GLY A 130 3.45 -17.62 0.60
C GLY A 130 2.83 -16.31 0.09
N LEU A 131 1.50 -16.16 0.25
CA LEU A 131 0.79 -14.91 -0.04
C LEU A 131 1.37 -13.73 0.75
N PHE A 132 1.50 -13.89 2.07
CA PHE A 132 2.10 -12.88 2.94
C PHE A 132 3.50 -12.48 2.45
N GLY A 133 4.39 -13.46 2.24
CA GLY A 133 5.76 -13.20 1.79
C GLY A 133 5.80 -12.50 0.42
N GLY A 134 4.96 -12.91 -0.52
CA GLY A 134 4.92 -12.33 -1.86
C GLY A 134 4.36 -10.91 -1.90
N VAL A 135 3.25 -10.65 -1.20
CA VAL A 135 2.63 -9.32 -1.11
C VAL A 135 3.58 -8.33 -0.45
N TRP A 136 4.13 -8.66 0.72
CA TRP A 136 5.02 -7.76 1.45
C TRP A 136 6.38 -7.58 0.77
N LEU A 137 6.85 -8.56 -0.01
CA LEU A 137 7.99 -8.37 -0.90
C LEU A 137 7.67 -7.36 -2.01
N GLY A 138 6.48 -7.44 -2.62
CA GLY A 138 6.01 -6.45 -3.59
C GLY A 138 5.97 -5.04 -3.00
N TRP A 139 5.41 -4.90 -1.80
CA TRP A 139 5.42 -3.65 -1.04
C TRP A 139 6.84 -3.11 -0.75
N ALA A 140 7.76 -3.99 -0.33
CA ALA A 140 9.15 -3.60 -0.07
C ALA A 140 9.86 -3.11 -1.35
N LEU A 141 9.63 -3.78 -2.48
CA LEU A 141 10.20 -3.41 -3.77
C LEU A 141 9.63 -2.07 -4.27
N LEU A 142 8.32 -1.87 -4.20
CA LEU A 142 7.69 -0.59 -4.56
C LEU A 142 8.15 0.54 -3.63
N GLY A 143 8.21 0.28 -2.32
CA GLY A 143 8.73 1.24 -1.34
C GLY A 143 10.17 1.62 -1.61
N GLY A 144 11.01 0.67 -2.02
CA GLY A 144 12.39 0.91 -2.46
C GLY A 144 12.50 1.71 -3.75
N ALA A 145 11.69 1.39 -4.76
CA ALA A 145 11.64 2.18 -5.99
C ALA A 145 11.19 3.63 -5.72
N LEU A 146 10.16 3.81 -4.91
CA LEU A 146 9.66 5.13 -4.52
C LEU A 146 10.63 5.88 -3.61
N ALA A 147 11.42 5.19 -2.77
CA ALA A 147 12.46 5.82 -1.97
C ALA A 147 13.51 6.56 -2.84
N VAL A 148 13.67 6.15 -4.10
CA VAL A 148 14.57 6.80 -5.06
C VAL A 148 13.83 7.86 -5.88
N VAL A 149 12.69 7.51 -6.47
CA VAL A 149 11.99 8.37 -7.45
C VAL A 149 11.13 9.44 -6.78
N ALA A 150 10.47 9.11 -5.68
CA ALA A 150 9.54 9.99 -4.97
C ALA A 150 9.59 9.76 -3.45
N PRO A 151 10.68 10.17 -2.77
CA PRO A 151 10.88 9.89 -1.35
C PRO A 151 9.75 10.39 -0.44
N GLY A 152 9.05 11.45 -0.87
CA GLY A 152 7.94 12.04 -0.13
C GLY A 152 6.70 11.15 0.00
N ILE A 153 6.52 10.15 -0.87
CA ILE A 153 5.38 9.22 -0.83
C ILE A 153 5.79 7.79 -0.49
N SER A 154 7.09 7.49 -0.40
CA SER A 154 7.56 6.14 -0.11
C SER A 154 7.13 5.65 1.27
N TYR A 155 6.88 6.56 2.23
CA TYR A 155 6.41 6.20 3.58
C TYR A 155 5.12 5.37 3.56
N LEU A 156 4.26 5.58 2.55
CA LEU A 156 3.02 4.84 2.35
C LEU A 156 3.25 3.33 2.20
N PHE A 157 4.43 2.93 1.72
CA PHE A 157 4.84 1.54 1.55
C PHE A 157 5.85 1.10 2.61
N LEU A 158 6.78 1.98 2.98
CA LEU A 158 7.87 1.66 3.89
C LEU A 158 7.37 1.37 5.30
N VAL A 159 6.42 2.16 5.83
CA VAL A 159 5.96 1.98 7.22
C VAL A 159 5.20 0.66 7.40
N PRO A 160 4.19 0.33 6.55
CA PRO A 160 3.56 -0.99 6.62
C PRO A 160 4.54 -2.12 6.33
N GLY A 161 5.47 -1.92 5.39
CA GLY A 161 6.53 -2.90 5.08
C GLY A 161 7.47 -3.18 6.25
N LEU A 162 7.85 -2.16 7.04
CA LEU A 162 8.65 -2.34 8.26
C LEU A 162 7.89 -3.21 9.27
N ILE A 163 6.62 -2.89 9.50
CA ILE A 163 5.76 -3.64 10.44
C ILE A 163 5.61 -5.09 9.96
N ALA A 164 5.39 -5.31 8.66
CA ALA A 164 5.26 -6.63 8.08
C ALA A 164 6.56 -7.45 8.18
N GLY A 165 7.70 -6.84 7.84
CA GLY A 165 9.01 -7.50 7.95
C GLY A 165 9.31 -7.90 9.39
N ALA A 166 9.11 -7.00 10.35
CA ALA A 166 9.29 -7.28 11.77
C ALA A 166 8.32 -8.38 12.28
N ALA A 167 7.05 -8.28 11.93
CA ALA A 167 6.06 -9.26 12.35
C ALA A 167 6.27 -10.64 11.71
N GLY A 168 6.75 -10.67 10.47
CA GLY A 168 7.13 -11.89 9.76
C GLY A 168 8.30 -12.63 10.43
N LEU A 169 9.24 -11.92 11.05
CA LEU A 169 10.34 -12.54 11.82
C LEU A 169 9.86 -13.20 13.11
N TRP A 170 8.83 -12.65 13.76
CA TRP A 170 8.24 -13.19 14.98
C TRP A 170 7.20 -14.28 14.73
N ARG A 171 6.78 -14.47 13.48
CA ARG A 171 5.83 -15.51 13.09
C ARG A 171 6.39 -16.90 13.40
N LYS A 172 5.62 -17.70 14.13
CA LYS A 172 5.91 -19.12 14.43
C LYS A 172 4.88 -19.98 13.70
N GLY A 173 5.26 -20.52 12.54
CA GLY A 173 4.41 -21.41 11.75
C GLY A 173 3.40 -20.72 10.83
N SER A 174 2.36 -21.45 10.43
CA SER A 174 1.42 -21.03 9.38
C SER A 174 0.20 -20.25 9.89
N ALA A 175 -0.08 -20.24 11.21
CA ALA A 175 -1.26 -19.59 11.77
C ALA A 175 -1.27 -18.08 11.46
N ALA A 176 -2.44 -17.57 11.05
CA ALA A 176 -2.68 -16.16 10.81
C ALA A 176 -2.62 -15.42 12.16
N ALA A 177 -1.48 -14.77 12.40
CA ALA A 177 -1.19 -14.06 13.64
C ALA A 177 -1.61 -12.58 13.50
N PRO A 178 -1.61 -11.79 14.59
CA PRO A 178 -1.62 -10.32 14.51
C PRO A 178 -0.59 -9.74 13.52
N ALA A 179 0.42 -10.52 13.15
CA ALA A 179 1.40 -10.21 12.11
C ALA A 179 0.79 -9.92 10.72
N ASP A 180 -0.36 -10.51 10.39
CA ASP A 180 -1.01 -10.27 9.10
C ASP A 180 -1.90 -9.02 9.14
N VAL A 181 -2.47 -8.71 10.31
CA VAL A 181 -3.44 -7.62 10.49
C VAL A 181 -2.76 -6.27 10.70
N LEU A 182 -1.70 -6.21 11.52
CA LEU A 182 -1.06 -4.94 11.90
C LEU A 182 -0.52 -4.15 10.69
N PRO A 183 0.18 -4.76 9.72
CA PRO A 183 0.67 -4.04 8.55
C PRO A 183 -0.46 -3.54 7.65
N VAL A 184 -1.54 -4.33 7.50
CA VAL A 184 -2.72 -3.93 6.71
C VAL A 184 -3.43 -2.75 7.37
N LEU A 185 -3.59 -2.77 8.69
CA LEU A 185 -4.14 -1.64 9.45
C LEU A 185 -3.27 -0.39 9.29
N ALA A 186 -1.94 -0.52 9.38
CA ALA A 186 -1.02 0.60 9.15
C ALA A 186 -1.12 1.12 7.71
N GLY A 187 -1.22 0.24 6.71
CA GLY A 187 -1.46 0.61 5.33
C GLY A 187 -2.76 1.39 5.18
N GLY A 188 -3.87 0.86 5.68
CA GLY A 188 -5.16 1.54 5.67
C GLY A 188 -5.11 2.91 6.34
N LEU A 189 -4.47 3.01 7.50
CA LEU A 189 -4.34 4.27 8.25
C LEU A 189 -3.58 5.36 7.47
N LEU A 190 -2.55 4.96 6.71
CA LEU A 190 -1.71 5.89 5.95
C LEU A 190 -2.31 6.24 4.58
N TRP A 191 -2.98 5.28 3.93
CA TRP A 191 -3.58 5.47 2.61
C TRP A 191 -4.94 6.17 2.67
N PHE A 192 -5.76 5.91 3.69
CA PHE A 192 -7.11 6.45 3.78
C PHE A 192 -7.17 7.99 3.74
N PRO A 193 -6.32 8.74 4.47
CA PRO A 193 -6.27 10.20 4.39
C PRO A 193 -5.81 10.74 3.03
N VAL A 194 -5.13 9.92 2.23
CA VAL A 194 -4.68 10.27 0.87
C VAL A 194 -5.77 9.95 -0.16
N LEU A 195 -6.47 8.82 0.02
CA LEU A 195 -7.44 8.33 -0.95
C LEU A 195 -8.75 9.10 -0.96
N LEU A 196 -9.22 9.57 0.19
CA LEU A 196 -10.48 10.33 0.26
C LEU A 196 -10.42 11.67 -0.51
N PRO A 197 -9.42 12.54 -0.32
CA PRO A 197 -9.37 13.84 -0.98
C PRO A 197 -9.06 13.76 -2.49
N LEU A 198 -8.62 12.60 -3.00
CA LEU A 198 -8.33 12.43 -4.43
C LEU A 198 -9.56 12.71 -5.29
N TYR A 199 -10.75 12.26 -4.86
CA TYR A 199 -11.98 12.56 -5.59
C TYR A 199 -12.32 14.05 -5.53
N ASP A 200 -12.19 14.69 -4.37
CA ASP A 200 -12.48 16.12 -4.23
C ASP A 200 -11.58 16.95 -5.17
N GLY A 201 -10.30 16.58 -5.28
CA GLY A 201 -9.33 17.27 -6.11
C GLY A 201 -9.44 17.00 -7.62
N LEU A 202 -9.75 15.76 -8.03
CA LEU A 202 -9.68 15.34 -9.44
C LEU A 202 -11.02 14.89 -10.04
N GLY A 203 -12.10 14.89 -9.25
CA GLY A 203 -13.43 14.42 -9.65
C GLY A 203 -13.42 12.97 -10.15
N THR A 204 -14.20 12.69 -11.19
CA THR A 204 -14.25 11.37 -11.85
C THR A 204 -12.91 10.93 -12.45
N GLY A 205 -11.98 11.86 -12.71
CA GLY A 205 -10.61 11.54 -13.13
C GLY A 205 -9.82 10.77 -12.06
N ALA A 206 -10.20 10.90 -10.78
CA ALA A 206 -9.59 10.20 -9.66
C ALA A 206 -9.91 8.70 -9.60
N LEU A 207 -11.01 8.25 -10.22
CA LEU A 207 -11.60 6.95 -9.92
C LEU A 207 -10.68 5.77 -10.25
N VAL A 208 -10.01 5.82 -11.41
CA VAL A 208 -9.05 4.79 -11.81
C VAL A 208 -7.81 4.81 -10.90
N PRO A 209 -7.14 5.95 -10.65
CA PRO A 209 -6.08 6.03 -9.64
C PRO A 209 -6.51 5.50 -8.28
N VAL A 210 -7.69 5.86 -7.79
CA VAL A 210 -8.22 5.42 -6.50
C VAL A 210 -8.34 3.89 -6.45
N ALA A 211 -8.93 3.25 -7.47
CA ALA A 211 -9.01 1.79 -7.51
C ALA A 211 -7.63 1.13 -7.54
N VAL A 212 -6.68 1.66 -8.32
CA VAL A 212 -5.30 1.14 -8.38
C VAL A 212 -4.59 1.27 -7.02
N LEU A 213 -4.75 2.40 -6.33
CA LEU A 213 -4.10 2.64 -5.05
C LEU A 213 -4.76 1.84 -3.92
N VAL A 214 -6.09 1.68 -3.93
CA VAL A 214 -6.79 0.77 -3.00
C VAL A 214 -6.34 -0.67 -3.23
N ALA A 215 -6.07 -1.09 -4.47
CA ALA A 215 -5.58 -2.44 -4.77
C ALA A 215 -4.24 -2.79 -4.15
N VAL A 216 -3.45 -1.80 -3.74
CA VAL A 216 -2.21 -2.04 -2.99
C VAL A 216 -2.52 -2.58 -1.57
N LEU A 217 -3.69 -2.26 -1.01
CA LEU A 217 -4.11 -2.61 0.35
C LEU A 217 -4.79 -3.98 0.49
N VAL A 218 -5.13 -4.64 -0.62
CA VAL A 218 -5.95 -5.88 -0.66
C VAL A 218 -5.11 -7.06 -1.10
#